data_AF-A0A4R8E330-F1
#
_entry.id   AF-A0A4R8E330-F1
#
_cell.length_a   1.000
_cell.length_b   1.000
_cell.length_c   1.000
_cell.angle_alpha   90.00
_cell.angle_beta   90.00
_cell.angle_gamma   90.00
#
_symmetry.space_group_name_H-M   'P 1'
#
loop_
_entity.id
_entity.type
_entity.pdbx_description
1 polymer ?
#
loop_
_entity_poly.entity_id
_entity_poly.type
_entity_poly.pdbx_seq_one_letter_code
_entity_poly.pdbx_strand_id
1 'polypeptide(L)' 'MANEVQAINVIFDGPPAPDAGRFVEVEDDRGRSLSIGEWIERPDGLWALRIPGVLAPPQPEREG' A
#
# COMPACT_ATOMS: atom_id res chain seq x y z
N MET A 1 9.08 21.72 3.09
CA MET A 1 8.85 20.30 3.40
C MET A 1 9.36 19.49 2.22
N ALA A 2 10.24 18.51 2.43
CA ALA A 2 10.87 17.74 1.34
C ALA A 2 10.09 16.44 1.10
N ASN A 3 10.13 15.92 -0.13
CA ASN A 3 9.65 14.56 -0.39
C ASN A 3 10.56 13.55 0.33
N GLU A 4 9.97 12.51 0.87
CA GLU A 4 10.68 11.45 1.56
C GLU A 4 10.42 10.10 0.88
N VAL A 5 11.45 9.25 0.85
CA VAL A 5 11.30 7.86 0.42
C VAL A 5 10.73 7.08 1.60
N GLN A 6 9.48 6.64 1.44
CA GLN A 6 8.77 5.88 2.48
C GLN A 6 8.04 4.68 1.87
N ALA A 7 7.48 3.84 2.72
CA ALA A 7 6.62 2.76 2.27
C ALA A 7 5.15 3.21 2.23
N ILE A 8 4.44 2.85 1.17
CA ILE A 8 2.98 2.89 1.14
C ILE A 8 2.45 1.56 1.70
N ASN A 9 1.44 1.62 2.56
CA ASN A 9 0.74 0.43 3.05
C ASN A 9 -0.74 0.55 2.67
N VAL A 10 -1.21 -0.33 1.80
CA VAL A 10 -2.64 -0.47 1.49
C VAL A 10 -3.22 -1.48 2.47
N ILE A 11 -4.17 -1.06 3.30
CA ILE A 11 -4.64 -1.84 4.45
C ILE A 11 -5.97 -2.54 4.13
N PHE A 12 -6.05 -3.82 4.49
CA PHE A 12 -7.16 -4.71 4.26
C PHE A 12 -7.61 -5.35 5.59
N ASP A 13 -8.87 -5.73 5.65
CA ASP A 13 -9.52 -6.38 6.79
C ASP A 13 -9.34 -7.91 6.82
N GLY A 14 -8.53 -8.46 5.93
CA GLY A 14 -8.26 -9.89 5.83
C GLY A 14 -7.17 -10.24 4.81
N PRO A 15 -6.78 -11.54 4.74
CA PRO A 15 -5.68 -12.00 3.91
C PRO A 15 -5.91 -11.78 2.41
N PRO A 16 -4.85 -11.79 1.59
CA PRO A 16 -5.00 -11.82 0.14
C PRO A 16 -5.73 -13.10 -0.26
N ALA A 17 -6.95 -12.96 -0.76
CA ALA A 17 -7.78 -14.06 -1.21
C ALA A 17 -8.66 -13.59 -2.39
N PRO A 18 -9.01 -14.48 -3.34
CA PRO A 18 -9.89 -14.15 -4.46
C PRO A 18 -11.37 -14.00 -4.05
N ASP A 19 -11.65 -13.74 -2.76
CA ASP A 19 -13.01 -13.49 -2.29
C ASP A 19 -13.56 -12.23 -2.94
N ALA A 20 -14.77 -12.33 -3.49
CA ALA A 20 -15.45 -11.21 -4.12
C ALA A 20 -15.50 -10.00 -3.17
N GLY A 21 -14.96 -8.86 -3.61
CA GLY A 21 -14.93 -7.60 -2.85
C GLY A 21 -13.54 -7.09 -2.41
N ARG A 22 -12.44 -7.85 -2.62
CA ARG A 22 -11.08 -7.45 -2.21
C ARG A 22 -10.05 -7.53 -3.35
N PHE A 23 -10.39 -7.00 -4.53
CA PHE A 23 -9.47 -6.91 -5.66
C PHE A 23 -8.73 -5.57 -5.66
N VAL A 24 -7.39 -5.62 -5.69
CA VAL A 24 -6.53 -4.46 -5.91
C VAL A 24 -5.58 -4.78 -7.05
N GLU A 25 -5.66 -3.98 -8.11
CA GLU A 25 -4.72 -4.00 -9.22
C GLU A 25 -3.74 -2.84 -9.08
N VAL A 26 -2.47 -3.12 -9.32
CA VAL A 26 -1.43 -2.11 -9.42
C VAL A 26 -0.95 -2.11 -10.85
N GLU A 27 -1.02 -0.96 -11.52
CA GLU A 27 -0.57 -0.79 -12.90
C GLU A 27 0.37 0.41 -13.03
N ASP A 28 1.18 0.42 -14.08
CA ASP A 28 1.88 1.63 -14.49
C ASP A 28 1.00 2.55 -15.34
N ASP A 29 1.50 3.74 -15.67
CA ASP A 29 0.79 4.71 -16.51
C ASP A 29 0.45 4.21 -17.93
N ARG A 30 0.92 3.02 -18.31
CA ARG A 30 0.63 2.35 -19.60
C ARG A 30 -0.42 1.25 -19.47
N GLY A 31 -1.00 1.06 -18.28
CA GLY A 31 -1.99 0.02 -17.99
C GLY A 31 -1.39 -1.39 -17.90
N ARG A 32 -0.08 -1.50 -17.63
CA ARG A 32 0.56 -2.82 -17.44
C ARG A 32 0.52 -3.19 -15.97
N SER A 33 -0.04 -4.35 -15.66
CA SER A 33 -0.06 -4.86 -14.29
C SER A 33 1.36 -5.01 -13.74
N LEU A 34 1.58 -4.52 -12.53
CA LEU A 34 2.83 -4.57 -11.79
C LEU A 34 2.71 -5.59 -10.66
N SER A 35 3.67 -6.52 -10.60
CA SER A 35 3.88 -7.34 -9.41
C SER A 35 4.82 -6.60 -8.47
N ILE A 36 4.24 -5.89 -7.49
CA ILE A 36 5.00 -5.03 -6.58
C ILE A 36 4.48 -5.10 -5.16
N GLY A 37 5.40 -4.95 -4.21
CA GLY A 37 5.12 -4.95 -2.78
C GLY A 37 5.06 -6.35 -2.19
N GLU A 38 4.82 -6.39 -0.88
CA GLU A 38 4.79 -7.62 -0.08
C GLU A 38 3.54 -7.63 0.79
N TRP A 39 2.93 -8.80 0.93
CA TRP A 39 1.81 -9.00 1.85
C TRP A 39 2.32 -9.22 3.26
N ILE A 40 1.85 -8.41 4.21
CA ILE A 40 2.25 -8.45 5.62
C ILE A 40 1.00 -8.60 6.47
N GLU A 41 0.94 -9.67 7.24
CA GLU A 41 -0.02 -9.81 8.34
C GLU A 41 0.41 -8.93 9.51
N ARG A 42 -0.51 -8.14 10.06
CA ARG A 42 -0.24 -7.23 11.17
C ARG A 42 -0.80 -7.78 12.49
N PRO A 43 -0.21 -7.39 13.64
CA PRO A 43 -0.68 -7.85 14.96
C PRO A 43 -2.12 -7.42 15.32
N ASP A 44 -2.67 -6.41 14.64
CA ASP A 44 -4.03 -5.92 14.84
C ASP A 44 -5.09 -6.70 14.03
N GLY A 45 -4.69 -7.79 13.38
CA GLY A 45 -5.57 -8.63 12.55
C GLY A 45 -5.81 -8.09 11.14
N LEU A 46 -5.22 -6.94 10.80
CA LEU A 46 -5.27 -6.38 9.46
C LEU A 46 -4.13 -6.94 8.59
N TRP A 47 -4.29 -6.77 7.28
CA TRP A 47 -3.28 -7.12 6.29
C TRP A 47 -2.84 -5.88 5.53
N ALA A 48 -1.57 -5.85 5.13
CA ALA A 48 -1.03 -4.76 4.34
C ALA A 48 -0.39 -5.28 3.05
N LEU A 49 -0.73 -4.67 1.90
CA LEU A 49 0.16 -4.67 0.75
C LEU A 49 1.15 -3.53 0.94
N ARG A 50 2.39 -3.86 1.31
CA ARG A 50 3.45 -2.89 1.59
C ARG A 50 4.30 -2.68 0.34
N ILE A 51 4.31 -1.45 -0.18
CA ILE A 51 5.12 -1.03 -1.33
C ILE A 51 6.27 -0.15 -0.80
N PRO A 52 7.51 -0.64 -0.76
CA PRO A 52 8.65 0.14 -0.28
C PRO A 52 9.14 1.15 -1.34
N GLY A 53 9.95 2.12 -0.92
CA GLY A 53 10.72 2.96 -1.85
C GLY A 53 9.91 4.02 -2.60
N VAL A 54 8.73 4.41 -2.09
CA VAL A 54 7.88 5.40 -2.75
C VAL A 54 8.26 6.81 -2.30
N LEU A 55 8.50 7.69 -3.27
CA LEU A 55 8.70 9.11 -3.02
C LEU A 55 7.35 9.76 -2.70
N ALA A 56 7.03 9.90 -1.42
CA ALA A 56 5.77 10.48 -1.00
C ALA A 56 5.85 12.01 -0.91
N PRO A 57 4.74 12.71 -1.21
CA PRO A 57 4.68 14.14 -0.96
C PRO A 57 4.75 14.41 0.55
N PRO A 58 5.35 15.54 0.96
CA PRO A 58 5.39 15.93 2.36
C PRO A 58 3.98 15.98 2.94
N GLN A 59 3.74 15.25 4.02
CA GLN A 59 2.49 15.34 4.77
C GLN A 59 2.55 16.55 5.69
N PRO A 60 1.48 17.37 5.78
CA PRO A 60 1.38 18.36 6.84
C PRO A 60 1.44 17.65 8.19
N GLU A 61 2.10 18.26 9.17
CA GLU A 61 2.08 17.77 10.55
C GLU A 61 0.61 17.67 10.98
N ARG A 62 0.19 16.48 11.42
CA ARG A 62 -1.16 16.31 11.96
C ARG A 62 -1.22 17.14 13.25
N GLU A 63 -1.97 18.24 13.23
CA GLU A 63 -2.33 18.94 14.46
C GLU A 63 -3.08 17.95 15.37
N GLY A 64 -2.53 17.74 16.57
CA GLY A 64 -3.05 16.80 17.56
C GLY A 64 -4.25 17.31 18.33
#